data_AF-A0A9E9L5W5-F1
#
_entry.id   AF-A0A9E9L5W5-F1
#
_cell.length_a   1.000
_cell.length_b   1.000
_cell.length_c   1.000
_cell.angle_alpha   90.00
_cell.angle_beta   90.00
_cell.angle_gamma   90.00
#
_symmetry.space_group_name_H-M   'P 1'
#
loop_
_entity.id
_entity.type
_entity.pdbx_description
1 polymer ?
#
loop_
_entity_poly.entity_id
_entity_poly.type
_entity_poly.pdbx_seq_one_letter_code
_entity_poly.pdbx_strand_id
1 'polypeptide(L)'
;MKVFDKDLIGELEAEVLNQYLQIIWLEDYLNNDLVVHLHVACALEEKSNPRTIQDKMKLATDMQVNVDGKKNFGSQHFQMQLQFTIEEYKTIYQEMDESSKNPRYDFIKEYGYSISDLISILDQLANLKDCLEEMNDNEKLKAYKEIFHEYITLNTIAYGIKNPSLKQKIDKGRSTQGEYQKLVKAKKTIFFNLLITQVTAKKSKYPNVSKAIHDNMDEVMRQFQKFDEGWIELKQELNIVKIIKLNQQKLNETLTASELKKIEQEIVKLSSLMQQLDYALSNGYPFETLDNILPFNTVSLDEVLMKALRLEKSIKEQCIESS
;
A
#
# COMPACT_ATOMS: atom_id res chain seq x y z
N MET A 1 -11.22 -27.00 -18.08
CA MET A 1 -11.60 -25.99 -17.07
C MET A 1 -10.79 -24.74 -17.43
N LYS A 2 -11.40 -23.63 -17.83
CA LYS A 2 -10.64 -22.39 -18.11
C LYS A 2 -10.02 -21.93 -16.79
N VAL A 3 -8.70 -21.82 -16.76
CA VAL A 3 -7.96 -21.42 -15.53
C VAL A 3 -7.75 -19.90 -15.50
N PHE A 4 -7.80 -19.25 -16.66
CA PHE A 4 -7.65 -17.81 -16.81
C PHE A 4 -8.92 -17.15 -17.35
N ASP A 5 -9.30 -16.03 -16.73
CA ASP A 5 -10.42 -15.19 -17.14
C ASP A 5 -9.88 -13.88 -17.73
N LYS A 6 -10.22 -13.61 -18.99
CA LYS A 6 -9.73 -12.42 -19.72
C LYS A 6 -10.30 -11.13 -19.12
N ASP A 7 -11.44 -11.21 -18.43
CA ASP A 7 -12.07 -10.05 -17.80
C ASP A 7 -11.19 -9.47 -16.68
N LEU A 8 -10.28 -10.26 -16.10
CA LEU A 8 -9.31 -9.80 -15.09
C LEU A 8 -8.41 -8.66 -15.59
N ILE A 9 -8.02 -8.69 -16.88
CA ILE A 9 -7.20 -7.63 -17.48
C ILE A 9 -8.00 -6.34 -17.54
N GLY A 10 -9.24 -6.40 -18.06
CA GLY A 10 -10.11 -5.22 -18.14
C GLY A 10 -10.49 -4.65 -16.78
N GLU A 11 -10.69 -5.50 -15.77
CA GLU A 11 -10.92 -5.08 -14.39
C GLU A 11 -9.74 -4.26 -13.85
N LEU A 12 -8.50 -4.71 -14.09
CA LEU A 12 -7.30 -4.03 -13.62
C LEU A 12 -6.98 -2.78 -14.43
N GLU A 13 -7.16 -2.80 -15.76
CA GLU A 13 -7.05 -1.63 -16.64
C GLU A 13 -7.96 -0.49 -16.14
N ALA A 14 -9.25 -0.78 -15.92
CA ALA A 14 -10.21 0.21 -15.44
C ALA A 14 -9.83 0.76 -14.05
N GLU A 15 -9.30 -0.09 -13.17
CA GLU A 15 -8.84 0.34 -11.86
C GLU A 15 -7.62 1.27 -11.92
N VAL A 16 -6.64 0.98 -12.78
CA VAL A 16 -5.46 1.84 -12.97
C VAL A 16 -5.85 3.22 -13.50
N LEU A 17 -6.79 3.28 -14.45
CA LEU A 17 -7.35 4.54 -14.93
C LEU A 17 -8.11 5.29 -13.82
N ASN A 18 -8.92 4.59 -13.02
CA ASN A 18 -9.63 5.19 -11.90
C ASN A 18 -8.68 5.78 -10.86
N GLN A 19 -7.54 5.14 -10.59
CA GLN A 19 -6.53 5.69 -9.69
C GLN A 19 -5.98 7.02 -10.20
N TYR A 20 -5.61 7.09 -11.48
CA TYR A 20 -5.18 8.35 -12.08
C TYR A 20 -6.25 9.45 -11.92
N LEU A 21 -7.50 9.16 -12.28
CA LEU A 21 -8.61 10.12 -12.17
C LEU A 21 -8.82 10.63 -10.74
N GLN A 22 -8.67 9.76 -9.74
CA GLN A 22 -8.77 10.15 -8.34
C GLN A 22 -7.64 11.06 -7.90
N ILE A 23 -6.40 10.75 -8.30
CA ILE A 23 -5.24 11.53 -7.92
C ILE A 23 -5.34 12.95 -8.51
N ILE A 24 -5.70 13.06 -9.80
CA ILE A 24 -5.90 14.37 -10.45
C ILE A 24 -7.05 15.13 -9.81
N TRP A 25 -8.16 14.46 -9.49
CA TRP A 25 -9.28 15.09 -8.79
C TRP A 25 -8.89 15.62 -7.41
N LEU A 26 -8.16 14.82 -6.63
CA LEU A 26 -7.67 15.23 -5.31
C LEU A 26 -6.72 16.42 -5.41
N GLU A 27 -5.81 16.40 -6.38
CA GLU A 27 -4.85 17.47 -6.60
C GLU A 27 -5.54 18.78 -7.01
N ASP A 28 -6.51 18.71 -7.93
CA ASP A 28 -7.30 19.87 -8.32
C ASP A 28 -8.22 20.35 -7.19
N TYR A 29 -8.68 19.46 -6.31
CA TYR A 29 -9.47 19.81 -5.14
C TYR A 29 -8.65 20.51 -4.06
N LEU A 30 -7.49 19.97 -3.72
CA LEU A 30 -6.61 20.50 -2.67
C LEU A 30 -5.96 21.82 -3.07
N ASN A 31 -5.72 22.06 -4.36
CA ASN A 31 -5.15 23.30 -4.87
C ASN A 31 -6.19 24.27 -5.44
N ASN A 32 -7.49 24.02 -5.23
CA ASN A 32 -8.51 25.00 -5.53
C ASN A 32 -8.54 26.01 -4.38
N ASP A 33 -8.41 27.30 -4.69
CA ASP A 33 -8.57 28.41 -3.75
C ASP A 33 -10.05 28.51 -3.30
N LEU A 34 -10.54 27.49 -2.58
CA LEU A 34 -11.89 27.43 -2.05
C LEU A 34 -12.07 28.52 -0.98
N VAL A 35 -12.88 29.53 -1.30
CA VAL A 35 -13.24 30.60 -0.38
C VAL A 35 -14.60 30.28 0.23
N VAL A 36 -14.62 30.07 1.55
CA VAL A 36 -15.86 29.87 2.29
C VAL A 36 -16.34 31.22 2.81
N HIS A 37 -17.49 31.67 2.28
CA HIS A 37 -18.20 32.86 2.72
C HIS A 37 -19.28 32.49 3.74
N LEU A 38 -19.08 32.90 5.00
CA LEU A 38 -20.13 32.82 6.01
C LEU A 38 -20.95 34.11 6.02
N HIS A 39 -22.20 34.03 5.59
CA HIS A 39 -23.16 35.13 5.69
C HIS A 39 -24.05 34.91 6.92
N VAL A 40 -23.95 35.82 7.90
CA VAL A 40 -24.77 35.78 9.11
C VAL A 40 -25.79 36.90 9.05
N ALA A 41 -27.07 36.56 8.99
CA ALA A 41 -28.14 37.53 9.12
C ALA A 41 -28.43 37.75 10.61
N CYS A 42 -28.41 39.01 11.06
CA CYS A 42 -28.74 39.38 12.43
C CYS A 42 -30.02 40.21 12.45
N ALA A 43 -30.94 39.90 13.36
CA ALA A 43 -32.04 40.80 13.67
C ALA A 43 -31.50 41.93 14.56
N LEU A 44 -31.33 43.11 13.98
CA LEU A 44 -31.02 44.31 14.75
C LEU A 44 -32.34 44.93 15.21
N GLU A 45 -32.70 44.76 16.48
CA GLU A 45 -33.58 45.74 17.11
C GLU A 45 -32.78 47.05 17.28
N GLU A 46 -33.34 48.18 16.85
CA GLU A 46 -32.72 49.53 16.79
C GLU A 46 -32.06 50.01 18.10
N LYS A 47 -32.29 49.32 19.22
CA LYS A 47 -31.71 49.63 20.54
C LYS A 47 -30.52 48.77 20.95
N SER A 48 -30.16 47.74 20.19
CA SER A 48 -29.00 46.90 20.49
C SER A 48 -27.77 47.40 19.71
N ASN A 49 -26.75 47.86 20.42
CA ASN A 49 -25.51 48.36 19.83
C ASN A 49 -24.37 47.37 20.16
N PRO A 50 -24.32 46.20 19.51
CA PRO A 50 -23.40 45.12 19.86
C PRO A 50 -21.94 45.53 19.58
N ARG A 51 -21.11 45.54 20.63
CA ARG A 51 -19.72 46.02 20.55
C ARG A 51 -18.71 44.93 20.21
N THR A 52 -19.08 43.66 20.34
CA THR A 52 -18.18 42.52 20.09
C THR A 52 -18.75 41.50 19.10
N ILE A 53 -17.89 40.67 18.52
CA ILE A 53 -18.29 39.60 17.58
C ILE A 53 -19.20 38.57 18.26
N GLN A 54 -18.98 38.28 19.55
CA GLN A 54 -19.84 37.37 20.32
C GLN A 54 -21.25 37.92 20.53
N ASP A 55 -21.40 39.24 20.71
CA ASP A 55 -22.72 39.88 20.84
C ASP A 55 -23.50 39.81 19.53
N LYS A 56 -22.80 39.98 18.39
CA LYS A 56 -23.40 39.85 17.05
C LYS A 56 -23.82 38.41 16.75
N MET A 57 -23.05 37.40 17.19
CA MET A 57 -23.43 35.99 17.03
C MET A 57 -24.67 35.59 17.83
N LYS A 58 -24.91 36.20 19.01
CA LYS A 58 -26.13 35.97 19.79
C LYS A 58 -27.40 36.55 19.13
N LEU A 59 -27.23 37.52 18.23
CA LEU A 59 -28.30 38.15 17.46
C LEU A 59 -28.49 37.51 16.07
N ALA A 60 -27.70 36.48 15.75
CA ALA A 60 -27.82 35.74 14.49
C ALA A 60 -29.17 35.02 14.44
N THR A 61 -29.98 35.36 13.44
CA THR A 61 -31.27 34.74 13.19
C THR A 61 -31.20 33.73 12.06
N ASP A 62 -30.24 33.88 11.16
CA ASP A 62 -29.94 32.92 10.10
C ASP A 62 -28.44 32.91 9.79
N MET A 63 -27.92 31.74 9.41
CA MET A 63 -26.52 31.57 9.01
C MET A 63 -26.48 30.78 7.70
N GLN A 64 -25.94 31.39 6.66
CA GLN A 64 -25.74 30.77 5.36
C GLN A 64 -24.26 30.64 5.08
N VAL A 65 -23.84 29.44 4.69
CA VAL A 65 -22.47 29.16 4.26
C VAL A 65 -22.51 29.04 2.74
N ASN A 66 -21.84 29.97 2.06
CA ASN A 66 -21.61 29.91 0.63
C ASN A 66 -20.15 29.53 0.39
N VAL A 67 -19.90 28.67 -0.58
CA VAL A 67 -18.54 28.25 -0.95
C VAL A 67 -18.30 28.65 -2.39
N ASP A 68 -17.34 29.54 -2.62
CA ASP A 68 -16.91 29.99 -3.94
C ASP A 68 -15.57 29.33 -4.31
N GLY A 69 -15.48 28.76 -5.50
CA GLY A 69 -14.29 28.08 -6.02
C GLY A 69 -14.53 27.61 -7.47
N LYS A 70 -13.48 27.19 -8.19
CA LYS A 70 -13.67 26.59 -9.53
C LYS A 70 -14.49 25.32 -9.36
N LYS A 71 -15.70 25.29 -9.91
CA LYS A 71 -16.65 24.17 -9.80
C LYS A 71 -16.25 22.91 -10.57
N ASN A 72 -15.17 22.99 -11.38
CA ASN A 72 -14.68 21.92 -12.22
C ASN A 72 -13.42 21.34 -11.59
N PHE A 73 -13.55 20.18 -10.94
CA PHE A 73 -12.45 19.46 -10.29
C PHE A 73 -12.18 18.14 -11.04
N GLY A 74 -10.92 17.77 -11.21
CA GLY A 74 -10.50 16.53 -11.89
C GLY A 74 -10.41 16.64 -13.42
N SER A 75 -10.12 15.51 -14.09
CA SER A 75 -10.23 15.46 -15.56
C SER A 75 -11.62 15.94 -15.97
N GLN A 76 -11.71 16.79 -16.98
CA GLN A 76 -12.98 17.39 -17.40
C GLN A 76 -14.00 16.37 -17.93
N HIS A 77 -13.62 15.09 -18.01
CA HIS A 77 -14.28 14.14 -18.88
C HIS A 77 -14.71 12.83 -18.22
N PHE A 78 -14.15 12.40 -17.08
CA PHE A 78 -14.43 11.05 -16.57
C PHE A 78 -14.68 10.93 -15.07
N GLN A 79 -15.86 10.40 -14.75
CA GLN A 79 -16.15 9.83 -13.43
C GLN A 79 -15.52 8.44 -13.33
N MET A 80 -15.29 7.96 -12.10
CA MET A 80 -14.82 6.58 -11.91
C MET A 80 -15.81 5.56 -12.48
N GLN A 81 -15.33 4.61 -13.28
CA GLN A 81 -16.17 3.62 -13.99
C GLN A 81 -15.71 2.18 -13.75
N LEU A 82 -16.59 1.21 -13.99
CA LEU A 82 -16.22 -0.22 -13.97
C LEU A 82 -15.55 -0.66 -15.28
N GLN A 83 -15.88 0.02 -16.37
CA GLN A 83 -15.37 -0.23 -17.72
C GLN A 83 -15.30 1.12 -18.43
N PHE A 84 -14.29 1.28 -19.28
CA PHE A 84 -14.12 2.42 -20.15
C PHE A 84 -14.26 1.95 -21.60
N THR A 85 -14.85 2.78 -22.45
CA THR A 85 -14.79 2.58 -23.90
C THR A 85 -13.36 2.77 -24.41
N ILE A 86 -13.09 2.31 -25.63
CA ILE A 86 -11.75 2.42 -26.24
C ILE A 86 -11.37 3.89 -26.41
N GLU A 87 -12.33 4.73 -26.76
CA GLU A 87 -12.16 6.17 -26.92
C GLU A 87 -11.79 6.83 -25.58
N GLU A 88 -12.54 6.53 -24.52
CA GLU A 88 -12.27 7.06 -23.18
C GLU A 88 -10.90 6.62 -22.66
N TYR A 89 -10.55 5.33 -22.82
CA TYR A 89 -9.23 4.81 -22.48
C TYR A 89 -8.12 5.62 -23.15
N LYS A 90 -8.23 5.84 -24.48
CA LYS A 90 -7.21 6.56 -25.25
C LYS A 90 -7.08 8.01 -24.79
N THR A 91 -8.20 8.68 -24.52
CA THR A 91 -8.19 10.05 -24.01
C THR A 91 -7.51 10.13 -22.64
N ILE A 92 -7.91 9.27 -21.69
CA ILE A 92 -7.32 9.26 -20.34
C ILE A 92 -5.82 8.92 -20.41
N TYR A 93 -5.43 7.94 -21.24
CA TYR A 93 -4.03 7.57 -21.39
C TYR A 93 -3.18 8.72 -21.94
N GLN A 94 -3.70 9.49 -22.89
CA GLN A 94 -3.03 10.70 -23.39
C GLN A 94 -2.88 11.76 -22.29
N GLU A 95 -3.93 11.99 -21.50
CA GLU A 95 -3.87 12.89 -20.35
C GLU A 95 -2.84 12.42 -19.30
N MET A 96 -2.75 11.11 -19.06
CA MET A 96 -1.73 10.50 -18.19
C MET A 96 -0.31 10.79 -18.70
N ASP A 97 -0.04 10.56 -19.99
CA ASP A 97 1.27 10.82 -20.61
C ASP A 97 1.66 12.30 -20.52
N GLU A 98 0.73 13.22 -20.78
CA GLU A 98 0.95 14.67 -20.59
C GLU A 98 1.21 15.01 -19.12
N SER A 99 0.42 14.45 -18.21
CA SER A 99 0.53 14.68 -16.77
C SER A 99 1.86 14.16 -16.21
N SER A 100 2.35 13.01 -16.71
CA SER A 100 3.63 12.41 -16.30
C SER A 100 4.85 13.31 -16.56
N LYS A 101 4.73 14.24 -17.51
CA LYS A 101 5.79 15.19 -17.89
C LYS A 101 5.71 16.49 -17.10
N ASN A 102 4.66 16.68 -16.31
CA ASN A 102 4.42 17.89 -15.54
C ASN A 102 4.84 17.67 -14.07
N PRO A 103 5.84 18.41 -13.55
CA PRO A 103 6.28 18.30 -12.15
C PRO A 103 5.17 18.56 -11.12
N ARG A 104 4.09 19.24 -11.49
CA ARG A 104 2.90 19.42 -10.64
C ARG A 104 2.28 18.09 -10.21
N TYR A 105 2.40 17.06 -11.04
CA TYR A 105 1.82 15.75 -10.83
C TYR A 105 2.87 14.69 -10.45
N ASP A 106 4.03 15.13 -9.94
CA ASP A 106 5.07 14.22 -9.38
C ASP A 106 4.68 13.76 -7.96
N PHE A 107 3.85 12.73 -7.95
CA PHE A 107 3.16 12.18 -6.79
C PHE A 107 3.99 11.23 -5.91
N ILE A 108 5.29 11.09 -6.20
CA ILE A 108 6.16 10.13 -5.51
C ILE A 108 6.25 10.43 -4.01
N LYS A 109 6.21 11.69 -3.59
CA LYS A 109 6.34 12.06 -2.17
C LYS A 109 5.05 11.82 -1.38
N GLU A 110 3.91 12.08 -2.00
CA GLU A 110 2.58 12.04 -1.38
C GLU A 110 2.01 10.61 -1.36
N TYR A 111 2.20 9.87 -2.47
CA TYR A 111 1.55 8.57 -2.67
C TYR A 111 2.55 7.41 -2.83
N GLY A 112 3.84 7.68 -3.01
CA GLY A 112 4.89 6.66 -3.09
C GLY A 112 5.07 6.04 -4.48
N TYR A 113 4.35 6.51 -5.49
CA TYR A 113 4.44 6.13 -6.89
C TYR A 113 4.09 7.33 -7.80
N SER A 114 4.51 7.27 -9.06
CA SER A 114 4.31 8.28 -10.09
C SER A 114 3.22 7.89 -11.09
N ILE A 115 2.75 8.85 -11.90
CA ILE A 115 1.87 8.54 -13.04
C ILE A 115 2.57 7.59 -14.02
N SER A 116 3.88 7.73 -14.21
CA SER A 116 4.67 6.83 -15.06
C SER A 116 4.63 5.38 -14.59
N ASP A 117 4.53 5.13 -13.27
CA ASP A 117 4.36 3.78 -12.73
C ASP A 117 2.98 3.21 -13.10
N LEU A 118 1.92 4.03 -13.09
CA LEU A 118 0.59 3.62 -13.56
C LEU A 118 0.59 3.34 -15.07
N ILE A 119 1.27 4.17 -15.88
CA ILE A 119 1.44 3.97 -17.32
C ILE A 119 2.15 2.64 -17.59
N SER A 120 3.24 2.34 -16.86
CA SER A 120 3.98 1.08 -16.97
C SER A 120 3.06 -0.14 -16.77
N ILE A 121 2.15 -0.09 -15.78
CA ILE A 121 1.17 -1.17 -15.57
C ILE A 121 0.24 -1.31 -16.79
N LEU A 122 -0.26 -0.19 -17.35
CA LEU A 122 -1.13 -0.22 -18.53
C LEU A 122 -0.41 -0.80 -19.75
N ASP A 123 0.84 -0.42 -19.99
CA ASP A 123 1.66 -0.96 -21.08
C ASP A 123 1.88 -2.47 -20.93
N GLN A 124 2.14 -2.94 -19.71
CA GLN A 124 2.27 -4.38 -19.44
C GLN A 124 0.95 -5.13 -19.68
N LEU A 125 -0.19 -4.54 -19.33
CA LEU A 125 -1.51 -5.13 -19.59
C LEU A 125 -1.83 -5.18 -21.08
N ALA A 126 -1.51 -4.12 -21.83
CA ALA A 126 -1.65 -4.09 -23.28
C ALA A 126 -0.79 -5.17 -23.95
N ASN A 127 0.49 -5.27 -23.57
CA ASN A 127 1.39 -6.32 -24.05
C ASN A 127 0.87 -7.72 -23.71
N LEU A 128 0.36 -7.93 -22.50
CA LEU A 128 -0.22 -9.21 -22.11
C LEU A 128 -1.44 -9.55 -22.98
N LYS A 129 -2.29 -8.56 -23.26
CA LYS A 129 -3.51 -8.69 -24.08
C LYS A 129 -3.19 -9.14 -25.50
N ASP A 130 -2.16 -8.56 -26.10
CA ASP A 130 -1.69 -8.90 -27.45
C ASP A 130 -1.11 -10.32 -27.52
N CYS A 131 -0.42 -10.75 -26.46
CA CYS A 131 0.19 -12.09 -26.38
C CYS A 131 -0.77 -13.20 -25.91
N LEU A 132 -2.04 -12.91 -25.60
CA LEU A 132 -2.97 -13.88 -25.01
C LEU A 132 -3.24 -15.11 -25.89
N GLU A 133 -3.16 -14.98 -27.21
CA GLU A 133 -3.43 -16.09 -28.14
C GLU A 133 -2.28 -17.10 -28.18
N GLU A 134 -1.06 -16.65 -27.89
CA GLU A 134 0.17 -17.45 -27.97
C GLU A 134 0.48 -18.20 -26.66
N MET A 135 -0.14 -17.80 -25.55
CA MET A 135 0.10 -18.37 -24.22
C MET A 135 -0.90 -19.47 -23.87
N ASN A 136 -0.49 -20.40 -23.00
CA ASN A 136 -1.41 -21.30 -22.32
C ASN A 136 -2.04 -20.63 -21.06
N ASP A 137 -3.11 -21.22 -20.50
CA ASP A 137 -3.83 -20.59 -19.38
C ASP A 137 -2.97 -20.39 -18.11
N ASN A 138 -1.99 -21.25 -17.85
CA ASN A 138 -1.10 -21.10 -16.69
C ASN A 138 -0.11 -19.95 -16.89
N GLU A 139 0.41 -19.79 -18.11
CA GLU A 139 1.26 -18.67 -18.50
C GLU A 139 0.52 -17.34 -18.42
N LYS A 140 -0.74 -17.29 -18.90
CA LYS A 140 -1.61 -16.11 -18.78
C LYS A 140 -1.83 -15.72 -17.32
N LEU A 141 -2.18 -16.70 -16.48
CA LEU A 141 -2.42 -16.45 -15.06
C LEU A 141 -1.14 -15.98 -14.34
N LYS A 142 0.02 -16.54 -14.68
CA LYS A 142 1.30 -16.13 -14.11
C LYS A 142 1.66 -14.71 -14.51
N ALA A 143 1.61 -14.38 -15.80
CA ALA A 143 1.92 -13.04 -16.30
C ALA A 143 0.97 -11.99 -15.72
N TYR A 144 -0.34 -12.28 -15.69
CA TYR A 144 -1.31 -11.39 -15.03
C TYR A 144 -0.99 -11.19 -13.54
N LYS A 145 -0.65 -12.26 -12.81
CA LYS A 145 -0.31 -12.15 -11.39
C LYS A 145 0.91 -11.26 -11.17
N GLU A 146 1.93 -11.37 -12.01
CA GLU A 146 3.14 -10.51 -11.92
C GLU A 146 2.76 -9.03 -12.03
N ILE A 147 1.97 -8.67 -13.04
CA ILE A 147 1.47 -7.29 -13.22
C ILE A 147 0.58 -6.84 -12.05
N PHE A 148 -0.35 -7.71 -11.63
CA PHE A 148 -1.25 -7.43 -10.51
C PHE A 148 -0.48 -7.23 -9.19
N HIS A 149 0.59 -7.99 -8.98
CA HIS A 149 1.47 -7.84 -7.82
C HIS A 149 2.26 -6.54 -7.87
N GLU A 150 2.73 -6.11 -9.03
CA GLU A 150 3.37 -4.80 -9.21
C GLU A 150 2.40 -3.67 -8.86
N TYR A 151 1.16 -3.72 -9.37
CA TYR A 151 0.12 -2.77 -9.00
C TYR A 151 -0.17 -2.75 -7.48
N ILE A 152 -0.22 -3.91 -6.83
CA ILE A 152 -0.39 -4.00 -5.37
C ILE A 152 0.76 -3.30 -4.63
N THR A 153 2.01 -3.42 -5.11
CA THR A 153 3.18 -2.80 -4.48
C THR A 153 3.21 -1.28 -4.57
N LEU A 154 2.55 -0.68 -5.57
CA LEU A 154 2.39 0.77 -5.65
C LEU A 154 1.58 1.33 -4.46
N ASN A 155 0.85 0.49 -3.71
CA ASN A 155 0.09 0.89 -2.53
C ASN A 155 -0.88 2.07 -2.82
N THR A 156 -1.53 2.02 -3.99
CA THR A 156 -2.47 3.03 -4.48
C THR A 156 -3.64 3.28 -3.53
N ILE A 157 -4.31 4.43 -3.67
CA ILE A 157 -5.36 4.88 -2.76
C ILE A 157 -6.53 3.88 -2.79
N ALA A 158 -6.82 3.25 -1.65
CA ALA A 158 -7.87 2.21 -1.57
C ALA A 158 -9.30 2.77 -1.58
N TYR A 159 -9.45 4.09 -1.47
CA TYR A 159 -10.75 4.75 -1.55
C TYR A 159 -11.22 4.76 -3.00
N GLY A 160 -12.46 4.35 -3.27
CA GLY A 160 -13.07 4.47 -4.61
C GLY A 160 -12.84 3.31 -5.60
N ILE A 161 -12.22 2.19 -5.21
CA ILE A 161 -12.18 0.97 -6.04
C ILE A 161 -13.61 0.50 -6.33
N LYS A 162 -14.03 0.57 -7.60
CA LYS A 162 -15.43 0.32 -8.00
C LYS A 162 -15.78 -1.17 -8.01
N ASN A 163 -14.84 -2.04 -8.40
CA ASN A 163 -15.08 -3.48 -8.48
C ASN A 163 -14.85 -4.15 -7.10
N PRO A 164 -15.90 -4.69 -6.44
CA PRO A 164 -15.75 -5.28 -5.10
C PRO A 164 -14.88 -6.54 -5.07
N SER A 165 -14.90 -7.35 -6.14
CA SER A 165 -14.08 -8.56 -6.26
C SER A 165 -12.60 -8.20 -6.41
N LEU A 166 -12.29 -7.25 -7.28
CA LEU A 166 -10.95 -6.72 -7.45
C LEU A 166 -10.44 -6.05 -6.16
N LYS A 167 -11.29 -5.25 -5.51
CA LYS A 167 -10.99 -4.66 -4.19
C LYS A 167 -10.61 -5.74 -3.18
N GLN A 168 -11.38 -6.81 -3.07
CA GLN A 168 -11.06 -7.90 -2.15
C GLN A 168 -9.73 -8.60 -2.51
N LYS A 169 -9.44 -8.79 -3.80
CA LYS A 169 -8.15 -9.35 -4.26
C LYS A 169 -6.98 -8.42 -3.92
N ILE A 170 -7.15 -7.11 -4.12
CA ILE A 170 -6.15 -6.08 -3.78
C ILE A 170 -5.94 -6.02 -2.27
N ASP A 171 -7.01 -5.98 -1.46
CA ASP A 171 -6.92 -5.96 0.00
C ASP A 171 -6.24 -7.22 0.54
N LYS A 172 -6.53 -8.39 -0.04
CA LYS A 172 -5.86 -9.66 0.28
C LYS A 172 -4.39 -9.64 -0.15
N GLY A 173 -4.10 -9.12 -1.34
CA GLY A 173 -2.75 -8.92 -1.84
C GLY A 173 -1.94 -8.00 -0.95
N ARG A 174 -2.48 -6.84 -0.58
CA ARG A 174 -1.86 -5.83 0.29
C ARG A 174 -1.69 -6.30 1.73
N SER A 175 -2.65 -7.00 2.30
CA SER A 175 -2.52 -7.56 3.65
C SER A 175 -1.41 -8.61 3.74
N THR A 176 -1.24 -9.42 2.69
CA THR A 176 -0.22 -10.49 2.66
C THR A 176 1.16 -9.96 2.21
N GLN A 177 1.20 -9.14 1.17
CA GLN A 177 2.43 -8.64 0.54
C GLN A 177 2.93 -7.33 1.16
N GLY A 178 2.04 -6.45 1.62
CA GLY A 178 2.41 -5.17 2.23
C GLY A 178 3.06 -5.33 3.59
N GLU A 179 2.57 -6.25 4.42
CA GLU A 179 3.26 -6.60 5.67
C GLU A 179 4.59 -7.31 5.38
N TYR A 180 4.59 -8.30 4.49
CA TYR A 180 5.82 -9.01 4.12
C TYR A 180 6.89 -8.06 3.55
N GLN A 181 6.53 -7.16 2.62
CA GLN A 181 7.45 -6.18 2.04
C GLN A 181 7.93 -5.14 3.07
N LYS A 182 7.09 -4.73 4.04
CA LYS A 182 7.52 -3.90 5.17
C LYS A 182 8.58 -4.61 6.00
N LEU A 183 8.41 -5.91 6.27
CA LEU A 183 9.40 -6.73 6.96
C LEU A 183 10.69 -6.88 6.13
N VAL A 184 10.57 -7.08 4.81
CA VAL A 184 11.72 -7.16 3.90
C VAL A 184 12.52 -5.86 3.97
N LYS A 185 11.86 -4.71 3.83
CA LYS A 185 12.50 -3.40 3.88
C LYS A 185 13.16 -3.16 5.23
N ALA A 186 12.47 -3.44 6.34
CA ALA A 186 13.03 -3.28 7.68
C ALA A 186 14.29 -4.14 7.89
N LYS A 187 14.26 -5.42 7.52
CA LYS A 187 15.42 -6.31 7.61
C LYS A 187 16.56 -5.90 6.70
N LYS A 188 16.28 -5.44 5.47
CA LYS A 188 17.30 -4.84 4.60
C LYS A 188 17.95 -3.62 5.27
N THR A 189 17.17 -2.73 5.87
CA THR A 189 17.69 -1.56 6.60
C THR A 189 18.58 -1.98 7.78
N ILE A 190 18.16 -2.95 8.59
CA ILE A 190 18.98 -3.51 9.67
C ILE A 190 20.33 -4.00 9.13
N PHE A 191 20.27 -4.81 8.07
CA PHE A 191 21.46 -5.39 7.44
C PHE A 191 22.41 -4.31 6.87
N PHE A 192 21.90 -3.36 6.09
CA PHE A 192 22.74 -2.33 5.48
C PHE A 192 23.31 -1.35 6.50
N ASN A 193 22.53 -0.96 7.52
CA ASN A 193 23.03 -0.09 8.60
C ASN A 193 24.14 -0.77 9.40
N LEU A 194 24.03 -2.09 9.63
CA LEU A 194 25.08 -2.87 10.27
C LEU A 194 26.37 -2.82 9.45
N LEU A 195 26.30 -3.07 8.13
CA LEU A 195 27.47 -3.00 7.26
C LEU A 195 28.13 -1.62 7.27
N ILE A 196 27.33 -0.55 7.15
CA ILE A 196 27.84 0.83 7.19
C ILE A 196 28.52 1.13 8.53
N THR A 197 27.90 0.72 9.64
CA THR A 197 28.42 0.93 10.98
C THR A 197 29.75 0.21 11.19
N GLN A 198 29.86 -1.03 10.71
CA GLN A 198 31.09 -1.83 10.81
C GLN A 198 32.22 -1.25 9.96
N VAL A 199 31.93 -0.82 8.73
CA VAL A 199 32.92 -0.15 7.86
C VAL A 199 33.39 1.16 8.48
N THR A 200 32.48 1.94 9.06
CA THR A 200 32.79 3.21 9.72
C THR A 200 33.67 2.98 10.96
N ALA A 201 33.34 1.98 11.78
CA ALA A 201 34.09 1.64 12.99
C ALA A 201 35.50 1.11 12.65
N LYS A 202 35.62 0.26 11.61
CA LYS A 202 36.90 -0.31 11.16
C LYS A 202 37.72 0.64 10.29
N LYS A 203 37.11 1.74 9.81
CA LYS A 203 37.67 2.68 8.82
C LYS A 203 38.19 1.99 7.55
N SER A 204 37.59 0.86 7.20
CA SER A 204 37.97 0.05 6.04
C SER A 204 36.74 -0.59 5.43
N LYS A 205 36.70 -0.61 4.10
CA LYS A 205 35.69 -1.35 3.34
C LYS A 205 36.01 -2.83 3.34
N TYR A 206 35.03 -3.65 2.94
CA TYR A 206 35.23 -5.08 2.74
C TYR A 206 35.82 -5.34 1.36
N PRO A 207 36.74 -6.32 1.21
CA PRO A 207 37.34 -6.65 -0.09
C PRO A 207 36.34 -7.12 -1.15
N ASN A 208 35.27 -7.79 -0.72
CA ASN A 208 34.20 -8.25 -1.59
C ASN A 208 32.92 -8.52 -0.80
N VAL A 209 31.82 -8.69 -1.53
CA VAL A 209 30.49 -8.99 -0.97
C VAL A 209 30.50 -10.24 -0.09
N SER A 210 31.19 -11.32 -0.51
CA SER A 210 31.22 -12.56 0.27
C SER A 210 31.84 -12.35 1.65
N LYS A 211 32.95 -11.60 1.71
CA LYS A 211 33.61 -11.27 2.97
C LYS A 211 32.74 -10.38 3.87
N ALA A 212 32.03 -9.41 3.28
CA ALA A 212 31.08 -8.57 4.01
C ALA A 212 29.94 -9.37 4.65
N ILE A 213 29.42 -10.39 3.96
CA ILE A 213 28.37 -11.24 4.51
C ILE A 213 28.92 -12.15 5.61
N HIS A 214 30.01 -12.86 5.32
CA HIS A 214 30.59 -13.82 6.26
C HIS A 214 31.02 -13.17 7.58
N ASP A 215 31.66 -12.01 7.54
CA ASP A 215 32.17 -11.32 8.73
C ASP A 215 31.07 -10.73 9.62
N ASN A 216 29.83 -10.64 9.14
CA ASN A 216 28.71 -10.04 9.88
C ASN A 216 27.54 -11.00 10.12
N MET A 217 27.60 -12.25 9.65
CA MET A 217 26.44 -13.14 9.62
C MET A 217 25.82 -13.35 11.01
N ASP A 218 26.65 -13.63 12.02
CA ASP A 218 26.19 -13.87 13.39
C ASP A 218 25.40 -12.67 13.94
N GLU A 219 25.89 -11.46 13.70
CA GLU A 219 25.23 -10.24 14.17
C GLU A 219 23.97 -9.92 13.36
N VAL A 220 23.97 -10.21 12.04
CA VAL A 220 22.76 -10.10 11.21
C VAL A 220 21.67 -11.05 11.73
N MET A 221 22.02 -12.32 11.96
CA MET A 221 21.07 -13.31 12.49
C MET A 221 20.51 -12.88 13.84
N ARG A 222 21.36 -12.40 14.75
CA ARG A 222 20.94 -11.90 16.06
C ARG A 222 19.97 -10.70 15.96
N GLN A 223 20.25 -9.75 15.07
CA GLN A 223 19.39 -8.58 14.86
C GLN A 223 18.07 -8.95 14.19
N PHE A 224 18.10 -9.88 13.22
CA PHE A 224 16.89 -10.37 12.55
C PHE A 224 16.01 -11.16 13.51
N GLN A 225 16.60 -12.02 14.34
CA GLN A 225 15.89 -12.75 15.39
C GLN A 225 15.17 -11.77 16.32
N LYS A 226 15.88 -10.78 16.87
CA LYS A 226 15.28 -9.78 17.77
C LYS A 226 14.14 -9.00 17.10
N PHE A 227 14.29 -8.67 15.83
CA PHE A 227 13.25 -8.00 15.06
C PHE A 227 12.02 -8.89 14.85
N ASP A 228 12.22 -10.15 14.48
CA ASP A 228 11.14 -11.10 14.26
C ASP A 228 10.40 -11.44 15.56
N GLU A 229 11.12 -11.69 16.66
CA GLU A 229 10.53 -11.92 17.99
C GLU A 229 9.62 -10.76 18.39
N GLY A 230 10.10 -9.52 18.27
CA GLY A 230 9.28 -8.34 18.58
C GLY A 230 8.07 -8.18 17.65
N TRP A 231 8.17 -8.58 16.38
CA TRP A 231 7.03 -8.60 15.47
C TRP A 231 6.01 -9.69 15.84
N ILE A 232 6.49 -10.88 16.21
CA ILE A 232 5.66 -12.01 16.64
C ILE A 232 4.86 -11.60 17.89
N GLU A 233 5.53 -11.05 18.91
CA GLU A 233 4.90 -10.57 20.15
C GLU A 233 3.78 -9.56 19.84
N LEU A 234 4.07 -8.53 19.05
CA LEU A 234 3.09 -7.53 18.64
C LEU A 234 1.90 -8.14 17.90
N LYS A 235 2.15 -9.11 17.01
CA LYS A 235 1.08 -9.80 16.27
C LYS A 235 0.20 -10.65 17.17
N GLN A 236 0.78 -11.31 18.16
CA GLN A 236 0.02 -12.07 19.15
C GLN A 236 -0.88 -11.14 19.98
N GLU A 237 -0.36 -10.01 20.46
CA GLU A 237 -1.15 -9.01 21.20
C GLU A 237 -2.34 -8.49 20.37
N LEU A 238 -2.09 -8.09 19.13
CA LEU A 238 -3.14 -7.59 18.23
C LEU A 238 -4.20 -8.65 17.93
N ASN A 239 -3.80 -9.91 17.76
CA ASN A 239 -4.72 -11.02 17.53
C ASN A 239 -5.59 -11.29 18.77
N ILE A 240 -5.01 -11.25 19.99
CA ILE A 240 -5.76 -11.40 21.24
C ILE A 240 -6.84 -10.32 21.35
N VAL A 241 -6.48 -9.05 21.14
CA VAL A 241 -7.43 -7.92 21.18
C VAL A 241 -8.54 -8.12 20.15
N LYS A 242 -8.20 -8.57 18.93
CA LYS A 242 -9.17 -8.82 17.86
C LYS A 242 -10.12 -9.98 18.22
N ILE A 243 -9.60 -11.07 18.78
CA ILE A 243 -10.41 -12.20 19.25
C ILE A 243 -11.37 -11.76 20.36
N ILE A 244 -10.92 -10.97 21.33
CA ILE A 244 -11.78 -10.42 22.40
C ILE A 244 -12.92 -9.62 21.80
N LYS A 245 -12.62 -8.72 20.84
CA LYS A 245 -13.63 -7.91 20.15
C LYS A 245 -14.62 -8.77 19.34
N LEU A 246 -14.13 -9.79 18.65
CA LEU A 246 -14.97 -10.73 17.89
C LEU A 246 -15.88 -11.53 18.83
N ASN A 247 -15.38 -11.99 19.97
CA ASN A 247 -16.18 -12.67 20.99
C ASN A 247 -17.24 -11.75 21.60
N GLN A 248 -16.93 -10.48 21.85
CA GLN A 248 -17.93 -9.48 22.27
C GLN A 248 -19.01 -9.27 21.20
N GLN A 249 -18.62 -9.23 19.93
CA GLN A 249 -19.59 -9.13 18.82
C GLN A 249 -20.52 -10.34 18.77
N LYS A 250 -20.04 -11.56 19.03
CA LYS A 250 -20.89 -12.77 19.08
C LYS A 250 -22.03 -12.69 20.11
N LEU A 251 -21.87 -11.88 21.16
CA LEU A 251 -22.89 -11.72 22.21
C LEU A 251 -24.03 -10.78 21.79
N ASN A 252 -23.96 -10.17 20.60
CA ASN A 252 -25.01 -9.29 20.11
C ASN A 252 -26.18 -10.11 19.52
N GLU A 253 -27.38 -9.94 20.09
CA GLU A 253 -28.59 -10.71 19.76
C GLU A 253 -29.14 -10.46 18.34
N THR A 254 -28.59 -9.47 17.62
CA THR A 254 -29.04 -9.04 16.29
C THR A 254 -28.27 -9.68 15.13
N LEU A 255 -27.29 -10.54 15.39
CA LEU A 255 -26.48 -11.16 14.33
C LEU A 255 -27.22 -12.26 13.58
N THR A 256 -27.08 -12.28 12.26
CA THR A 256 -27.54 -13.39 11.43
C THR A 256 -26.64 -14.63 11.60
N ALA A 257 -27.18 -15.82 11.32
CA ALA A 257 -26.40 -17.06 11.36
C ALA A 257 -25.16 -17.04 10.43
N SER A 258 -25.25 -16.35 9.29
CA SER A 258 -24.14 -16.17 8.35
C SER A 258 -23.03 -15.28 8.94
N GLU A 259 -23.38 -14.20 9.62
CA GLU A 259 -22.40 -13.32 10.29
C GLU A 259 -21.72 -14.02 11.46
N LEU A 260 -22.49 -14.77 12.26
CA LEU A 260 -21.95 -15.54 13.37
C LEU A 260 -20.93 -16.58 12.88
N LYS A 261 -21.23 -17.29 11.78
CA LYS A 261 -20.29 -18.23 11.15
C LYS A 261 -19.01 -17.55 10.65
N LYS A 262 -19.11 -16.34 10.06
CA LYS A 262 -17.93 -15.57 9.63
C LYS A 262 -17.04 -15.16 10.80
N ILE A 263 -17.66 -14.73 11.91
CA ILE A 263 -16.93 -14.38 13.14
C ILE A 263 -16.20 -15.61 13.70
N GLU A 264 -16.86 -16.76 13.77
CA GLU A 264 -16.24 -18.01 14.23
C GLU A 264 -15.07 -18.44 13.36
N GLN A 265 -15.21 -18.37 12.04
CA GLN A 265 -14.13 -18.69 11.11
C GLN A 265 -12.92 -17.76 11.28
N GLU A 266 -13.15 -16.46 11.51
CA GLU A 266 -12.07 -15.51 11.76
C GLU A 266 -11.38 -15.77 13.10
N ILE A 267 -12.13 -16.11 14.16
CA ILE A 267 -11.54 -16.50 15.46
C ILE A 267 -10.65 -17.73 15.30
N VAL A 268 -11.15 -18.80 14.65
CA VAL A 268 -10.36 -20.03 14.42
C VAL A 268 -9.09 -19.73 13.64
N LYS A 269 -9.18 -18.88 12.61
CA LYS A 269 -8.01 -18.47 11.81
C LYS A 269 -6.98 -17.73 12.66
N LEU A 270 -7.41 -16.76 13.48
CA LEU A 270 -6.51 -15.99 14.35
C LEU A 270 -5.86 -16.89 15.41
N SER A 271 -6.62 -17.79 16.02
CA SER A 271 -6.10 -18.76 17.00
C SER A 271 -5.11 -19.74 16.38
N SER A 272 -5.37 -20.23 15.17
CA SER A 272 -4.44 -21.10 14.46
C SER A 272 -3.13 -20.38 14.11
N LEU A 273 -3.20 -19.11 13.71
CA LEU A 273 -2.00 -18.30 13.47
C LEU A 273 -1.20 -18.12 14.76
N MET A 274 -1.86 -17.78 15.89
CA MET A 274 -1.17 -17.65 17.18
C MET A 274 -0.44 -18.93 17.59
N GLN A 275 -1.07 -20.11 17.41
CA GLN A 275 -0.42 -21.38 17.68
C GLN A 275 0.82 -21.61 16.80
N GLN A 276 0.77 -21.24 15.51
CA GLN A 276 1.93 -21.31 14.62
C GLN A 276 3.06 -20.38 15.09
N LEU A 277 2.73 -19.18 15.58
CA LEU A 277 3.68 -18.23 16.12
C LEU A 277 4.33 -18.74 17.43
N ASP A 278 3.54 -19.29 18.36
CA ASP A 278 4.05 -19.89 19.61
C ASP A 278 4.97 -21.09 19.34
N TYR A 279 4.58 -21.92 18.37
CA TYR A 279 5.39 -23.04 17.92
C TYR A 279 6.73 -22.56 17.38
N ALA A 280 6.75 -21.52 16.55
CA ALA A 280 7.99 -20.97 16.00
C ALA A 280 8.94 -20.46 17.10
N LEU A 281 8.42 -19.70 18.07
CA LEU A 281 9.21 -19.22 19.22
C LEU A 281 9.82 -20.37 20.04
N SER A 282 9.12 -21.51 20.12
CA SER A 282 9.57 -22.67 20.89
C SER A 282 10.67 -23.50 20.22
N ASN A 283 10.83 -23.42 18.89
CA ASN A 283 11.79 -24.23 18.13
C ASN A 283 13.11 -23.51 17.80
N GLY A 284 13.22 -22.23 18.16
CA GLY A 284 14.44 -21.43 17.96
C GLY A 284 14.55 -20.81 16.55
N TYR A 285 15.52 -19.92 16.40
CA TYR A 285 15.77 -19.17 15.16
C TYR A 285 16.78 -19.92 14.25
N PRO A 286 16.62 -19.92 12.92
CA PRO A 286 15.57 -19.28 12.14
C PRO A 286 14.19 -19.92 12.31
N PHE A 287 13.13 -19.11 12.20
CA PHE A 287 11.75 -19.58 12.34
C PHE A 287 11.27 -20.24 11.04
N GLU A 288 11.80 -21.43 10.72
CA GLU A 288 11.57 -22.12 9.44
C GLU A 288 10.09 -22.33 9.12
N THR A 289 9.24 -22.57 10.13
CA THR A 289 7.79 -22.73 9.93
C THR A 289 7.07 -21.44 9.56
N LEU A 290 7.75 -20.30 9.60
CA LEU A 290 7.23 -18.98 9.27
C LEU A 290 7.90 -18.39 8.02
N ASP A 291 8.60 -19.19 7.20
CA ASP A 291 9.27 -18.76 5.96
C ASP A 291 8.37 -17.96 4.99
N ASN A 292 7.09 -18.31 4.92
CA ASN A 292 6.06 -17.67 4.10
C ASN A 292 5.47 -16.40 4.74
N ILE A 293 5.83 -16.09 5.98
CA ILE A 293 5.30 -14.96 6.78
C ILE A 293 6.41 -13.96 7.11
N LEU A 294 7.59 -14.46 7.49
CA LEU A 294 8.74 -13.69 7.92
C LEU A 294 9.86 -13.83 6.88
N PRO A 295 10.25 -12.74 6.19
CA PRO A 295 11.28 -12.81 5.17
C PRO A 295 12.64 -13.14 5.77
N PHE A 296 13.52 -13.72 4.96
CA PHE A 296 14.88 -14.11 5.34
C PHE A 296 14.99 -15.25 6.38
N ASN A 297 13.89 -15.91 6.75
CA ASN A 297 13.92 -17.18 7.52
C ASN A 297 14.17 -18.35 6.57
N THR A 298 15.42 -18.49 6.12
CA THR A 298 15.85 -19.54 5.20
C THR A 298 17.26 -20.01 5.53
N VAL A 299 17.54 -21.28 5.24
CA VAL A 299 18.86 -21.90 5.38
C VAL A 299 19.91 -21.29 4.44
N SER A 300 19.49 -20.62 3.37
CA SER A 300 20.37 -19.95 2.38
C SER A 300 20.44 -18.43 2.58
N LEU A 301 20.41 -17.98 3.84
CA LEU A 301 20.37 -16.55 4.19
C LEU A 301 21.57 -15.78 3.60
N ASP A 302 22.75 -16.40 3.60
CA ASP A 302 23.98 -15.84 3.03
C ASP A 302 23.83 -15.50 1.55
N GLU A 303 23.28 -16.41 0.74
CA GLU A 303 23.04 -16.19 -0.68
C GLU A 303 22.04 -15.05 -0.92
N VAL A 304 20.97 -15.02 -0.14
CA VAL A 304 19.93 -14.00 -0.24
C VAL A 304 20.49 -12.61 0.11
N LEU A 305 21.30 -12.49 1.16
CA LEU A 305 21.94 -11.23 1.55
C LEU A 305 23.03 -10.79 0.56
N MET A 306 23.81 -11.74 0.02
CA MET A 306 24.77 -11.45 -1.05
C MET A 306 24.06 -10.86 -2.27
N LYS A 307 22.93 -11.45 -2.68
CA LYS A 307 22.13 -10.93 -3.80
C LYS A 307 21.57 -9.55 -3.48
N ALA A 308 21.03 -9.35 -2.28
CA ALA A 308 20.51 -8.04 -1.85
C ALA A 308 21.60 -6.95 -1.91
N LEU A 309 22.80 -7.21 -1.40
CA LEU A 309 23.90 -6.25 -1.42
C LEU A 309 24.42 -5.95 -2.84
N ARG A 310 24.42 -6.95 -3.73
CA ARG A 310 24.83 -6.74 -5.14
C ARG A 310 23.91 -5.79 -5.89
N LEU A 311 22.62 -5.79 -5.56
CA LEU A 311 21.59 -4.96 -6.20
C LEU A 311 21.56 -3.52 -5.68
N GLU A 312 22.01 -3.28 -4.45
CA GLU A 312 21.97 -1.95 -3.82
C GLU A 312 23.26 -1.17 -4.08
N LYS A 313 23.33 -0.49 -5.23
CA LYS A 313 24.53 0.19 -5.74
C LYS A 313 25.15 1.16 -4.71
N SER A 314 24.34 2.02 -4.08
CA SER A 314 24.81 3.00 -3.09
C SER A 314 25.45 2.34 -1.87
N ILE A 315 24.83 1.27 -1.34
CA ILE A 315 25.37 0.54 -0.18
C ILE A 315 26.66 -0.19 -0.58
N LYS A 316 26.68 -0.80 -1.77
CA LYS A 316 27.87 -1.49 -2.27
C LYS A 316 29.06 -0.54 -2.40
N GLU A 317 28.84 0.65 -2.95
CA GLU A 317 29.89 1.69 -3.08
C GLU A 317 30.41 2.15 -1.72
N GLN A 318 29.56 2.23 -0.70
CA GLN A 318 29.97 2.61 0.65
C GLN A 318 30.75 1.50 1.36
N CYS A 319 30.34 0.24 1.19
CA CYS A 319 30.83 -0.86 2.02
C CYS A 319 31.87 -1.76 1.36
N ILE A 320 31.94 -1.83 0.04
CA ILE A 320 32.82 -2.74 -0.70
C ILE A 320 33.92 -1.96 -1.42
N GLU A 321 35.13 -2.50 -1.43
CA GLU A 321 36.27 -1.94 -2.18
C GLU A 321 35.95 -1.88 -3.68
N SER A 322 36.35 -0.78 -4.32
CA SER A 322 36.25 -0.62 -5.76
C SER A 322 37.23 -1.60 -6.41
N SER A 323 36.72 -2.51 -7.23
CA SER A 323 37.56 -3.41 -8.05
C SER A 323 38.22 -2.66 -9.20
#